data_AF-A0A8J2F510-F1
#
_entry.id   AF-A0A8J2F510-F1
#
_cell.length_a   1.000
_cell.length_b   1.000
_cell.length_c   1.000
_cell.angle_alpha   90.00
_cell.angle_beta   90.00
_cell.angle_gamma   90.00
#
_symmetry.space_group_name_H-M   'P 1'
#
loop_
_entity.id
_entity.type
_entity.pdbx_description
1 polymer ?
#
loop_
_entity_poly.entity_id
_entity_poly.type
_entity_poly.pdbx_seq_one_letter_code
_entity_poly.pdbx_strand_id
1 'polypeptide(L)'
;MRGSLEAGLPAAFAERFTGFVPTTPEALHVVMSGKNDEEAVEHKTSALFHWFFAFPLHESCLLFTQKKVVLAASEKKTAYLVPMMLKALDVRRKRLAESGHQMPEFEVIAMNKDGDDFETELKEFLEQAEVTTCLHMRKEEHIG
;
A
#
# COMPACT_ATOMS: atom_id res chain seq x y z
N MET A 1 -6.03 -5.78 25.73
CA MET A 1 -4.73 -6.39 25.45
C MET A 1 -4.00 -5.54 24.42
N ARG A 2 -3.03 -4.71 24.84
CA ARG A 2 -2.14 -3.99 23.92
C ARG A 2 -1.01 -4.97 23.55
N GLY A 3 -1.19 -5.71 22.47
CA GLY A 3 -0.13 -6.50 21.87
C GLY A 3 0.97 -5.54 21.41
N SER A 4 2.13 -5.63 22.04
CA SER A 4 3.26 -4.76 21.81
C SER A 4 3.68 -4.79 20.33
N LEU A 5 3.73 -3.62 19.70
CA LEU A 5 4.44 -3.37 18.43
C LEU A 5 5.95 -3.68 18.51
N GLU A 6 6.46 -4.16 19.65
CA GLU A 6 7.81 -4.70 19.83
C GLU A 6 7.98 -6.12 19.31
N ALA A 7 6.90 -6.86 19.03
CA ALA A 7 7.03 -8.04 18.19
C ALA A 7 7.58 -7.55 16.84
N GLY A 8 8.82 -7.93 16.53
CA GLY A 8 9.53 -7.47 15.33
C GLY A 8 8.63 -7.54 14.09
N LEU A 9 8.84 -6.60 13.17
CA LEU A 9 8.14 -6.64 11.88
C LEU A 9 8.37 -8.02 11.26
N PRO A 10 7.31 -8.78 10.89
CA PRO A 10 7.52 -10.08 10.27
C PRO A 10 8.45 -9.92 9.06
N ALA A 11 9.57 -10.63 9.03
CA ALA A 11 10.55 -10.52 7.94
C ALA A 11 9.90 -10.75 6.58
N ALA A 12 8.93 -11.68 6.54
CA ALA A 12 8.09 -11.94 5.37
C ALA A 12 7.30 -10.71 4.92
N PHE A 13 6.73 -9.90 5.84
CA PHE A 13 6.04 -8.68 5.44
C PHE A 13 7.02 -7.69 4.79
N ALA A 14 8.17 -7.44 5.41
CA ALA A 14 9.15 -6.49 4.89
C ALA A 14 9.61 -6.86 3.47
N GLU A 15 9.89 -8.15 3.25
CA GLU A 15 10.31 -8.67 1.94
C GLU A 15 9.19 -8.56 0.90
N ARG A 16 7.98 -9.01 1.22
CA ARG A 16 6.83 -8.99 0.31
C ARG A 16 6.45 -7.57 -0.07
N PHE A 17 6.31 -6.68 0.92
CA PHE A 17 5.92 -5.29 0.74
C PHE A 17 6.96 -4.52 -0.08
N THR A 18 8.24 -4.62 0.28
CA THR A 18 9.30 -3.90 -0.46
C THR A 18 9.57 -4.48 -1.84
N GLY A 19 9.34 -5.79 -2.05
CA GLY A 19 9.41 -6.43 -3.36
C GLY A 19 8.28 -6.03 -4.31
N PHE A 20 7.19 -5.47 -3.79
CA PHE A 20 6.07 -4.98 -4.59
C PHE A 20 6.23 -3.51 -5.02
N VAL A 21 7.19 -2.79 -4.43
CA VAL A 21 7.56 -1.43 -4.85
C VAL A 21 8.15 -1.50 -6.27
N PRO A 22 7.62 -0.75 -7.25
CA PRO A 22 8.15 -0.74 -8.59
C PRO A 22 9.60 -0.26 -8.62
N THR A 23 10.44 -0.89 -9.45
CA THR A 23 11.86 -0.51 -9.59
C THR A 23 12.09 0.52 -10.69
N THR A 24 11.14 0.71 -11.60
CA THR A 24 11.21 1.66 -12.71
C THR A 24 10.42 2.93 -12.39
N PRO A 25 10.92 4.13 -12.74
CA PRO A 25 10.26 5.40 -12.41
C PRO A 25 8.82 5.52 -12.93
N GLU A 26 8.58 5.01 -14.13
CA GLU A 26 7.29 5.10 -14.87
C GLU A 26 6.20 4.18 -14.30
N ALA A 27 6.57 3.22 -13.43
CA ALA A 27 5.65 2.19 -12.99
C ALA A 27 4.89 2.63 -11.74
N LEU A 28 3.57 2.46 -11.79
CA LEU A 28 2.65 2.64 -10.68
C LEU A 28 1.88 1.34 -10.45
N HIS A 29 1.89 0.84 -9.22
CA HIS A 29 0.96 -0.21 -8.81
C HIS A 29 -0.16 0.40 -7.98
N VAL A 30 -1.41 0.17 -8.40
CA VAL A 30 -2.61 0.61 -7.69
C VAL A 30 -3.35 -0.64 -7.20
N VAL A 31 -3.65 -0.69 -5.90
CA VAL A 31 -4.35 -1.82 -5.27
C VAL A 31 -5.49 -1.26 -4.45
N MET A 32 -6.74 -1.54 -4.84
CA MET A 32 -7.92 -1.03 -4.15
C MET A 32 -8.84 -2.16 -3.70
N SER A 33 -9.34 -2.06 -2.47
CA SER A 33 -10.47 -2.86 -1.99
C SER A 33 -11.67 -1.96 -1.70
N GLY A 34 -12.83 -2.40 -2.17
CA GLY A 34 -14.13 -1.84 -1.79
C GLY A 34 -14.61 -2.34 -0.43
N LYS A 35 -15.92 -2.21 -0.20
CA LYS A 35 -16.60 -2.72 1.00
C LYS A 35 -16.43 -4.24 1.13
N ASN A 36 -16.57 -4.73 2.36
CA ASN A 36 -16.51 -6.15 2.63
C ASN A 36 -17.68 -6.84 1.94
N ASP A 37 -17.36 -7.61 0.91
CA ASP A 37 -18.27 -8.52 0.25
C ASP A 37 -17.81 -9.90 0.67
N GLU A 38 -18.69 -10.68 1.31
CA GLU A 38 -18.35 -12.01 1.82
C GLU A 38 -17.97 -12.97 0.67
N GLU A 39 -18.38 -12.66 -0.56
CA GLU A 39 -17.95 -13.37 -1.78
C GLU A 39 -16.56 -12.92 -2.28
N ALA A 40 -16.01 -11.81 -1.77
CA ALA A 40 -14.76 -11.23 -2.27
C ALA A 40 -13.45 -11.85 -1.74
N VAL A 41 -13.54 -12.93 -0.96
CA VAL A 41 -12.37 -13.63 -0.39
C VAL A 41 -11.41 -14.13 -1.48
N GLU A 42 -11.92 -14.43 -2.68
CA GLU A 42 -11.13 -14.91 -3.82
C GLU A 42 -10.55 -13.78 -4.71
N HIS A 43 -10.82 -12.51 -4.40
CA HIS A 43 -10.33 -11.40 -5.22
C HIS A 43 -8.81 -11.24 -5.04
N LYS A 44 -8.08 -11.03 -6.15
CA LYS A 44 -6.62 -10.85 -6.11
C LYS A 44 -6.17 -9.73 -5.17
N THR A 45 -6.97 -8.67 -5.00
CA THR A 45 -6.71 -7.61 -4.01
C THR A 45 -6.79 -8.12 -2.59
N SER A 46 -7.82 -8.87 -2.24
CA SER A 46 -7.99 -9.47 -0.90
C SER A 46 -6.85 -10.43 -0.61
N ALA A 47 -6.49 -11.28 -1.59
CA ALA A 47 -5.35 -12.19 -1.49
C ALA A 47 -4.01 -11.43 -1.33
N LEU A 48 -3.82 -10.32 -2.05
CA LEU A 48 -2.62 -9.48 -1.95
C LEU A 48 -2.54 -8.79 -0.59
N PHE A 49 -3.65 -8.27 -0.05
CA PHE A 49 -3.68 -7.72 1.29
C PHE A 49 -3.44 -8.77 2.37
N HIS A 50 -3.99 -9.97 2.22
CA HIS A 50 -3.64 -11.10 3.08
C HIS A 50 -2.15 -11.46 2.98
N TRP A 51 -1.58 -11.44 1.77
CA TRP A 51 -0.18 -11.75 1.56
C TRP A 51 0.76 -10.72 2.22
N PHE A 52 0.40 -9.44 2.18
CA PHE A 52 1.12 -8.40 2.92
C PHE A 52 0.84 -8.49 4.42
N PHE A 53 -0.39 -8.19 4.84
CA PHE A 53 -0.70 -7.84 6.22
C PHE A 53 -1.17 -9.03 7.05
N ALA A 54 -1.36 -10.21 6.45
CA ALA A 54 -2.01 -11.38 7.05
C ALA A 54 -3.51 -11.19 7.39
N PHE A 55 -4.12 -10.10 6.94
CA PHE A 55 -5.55 -9.81 7.06
C PHE A 55 -6.04 -9.00 5.85
N PRO A 56 -7.34 -9.05 5.51
CA PRO A 56 -7.88 -8.27 4.42
C PRO A 56 -8.03 -6.80 4.84
N LEU A 57 -7.75 -5.88 3.91
CA LEU A 57 -7.86 -4.44 4.15
C LEU A 57 -8.98 -3.84 3.31
N HIS A 58 -10.21 -3.89 3.81
CA HIS A 58 -11.38 -3.34 3.10
C HIS A 58 -11.36 -1.81 3.03
N GLU A 59 -12.08 -1.22 2.08
CA GLU A 59 -12.20 0.24 1.90
C GLU A 59 -10.84 0.95 2.04
N SER A 60 -9.88 0.50 1.26
CA SER A 60 -8.51 0.99 1.33
C SER A 60 -7.84 0.90 -0.04
N CYS A 61 -6.97 1.86 -0.30
CA CYS A 61 -6.18 1.94 -1.52
C CYS A 61 -4.70 2.05 -1.15
N LEU A 62 -3.88 1.24 -1.81
CA LEU A 62 -2.43 1.36 -1.82
C LEU A 62 -1.95 1.76 -3.20
N LEU A 63 -1.10 2.77 -3.24
CA LEU A 63 -0.41 3.22 -4.45
C LEU A 63 1.08 3.04 -4.22
N PHE A 64 1.78 2.45 -5.18
CA PHE A 64 3.23 2.27 -5.13
C PHE A 64 3.87 2.88 -6.37
N THR A 65 4.79 3.81 -6.16
CA THR A 65 5.73 4.28 -7.18
C THR A 65 7.14 3.91 -6.75
N GLN A 66 8.14 4.20 -7.60
CA GLN A 66 9.54 3.99 -7.25
C GLN A 66 10.00 4.77 -5.99
N LYS A 67 9.28 5.85 -5.63
CA LYS A 67 9.67 6.77 -4.55
C LYS A 67 8.61 6.96 -3.47
N LYS A 68 7.37 6.54 -3.70
CA LYS A 68 6.25 6.80 -2.81
C LYS A 68 5.39 5.57 -2.60
N VAL A 69 4.97 5.33 -1.36
CA VAL A 69 3.80 4.50 -1.07
C VAL A 69 2.75 5.39 -0.46
N VAL A 70 1.54 5.36 -1.02
CA VAL A 70 0.39 6.04 -0.44
C VAL A 70 -0.54 5.00 0.14
N LEU A 71 -0.95 5.19 1.40
CA LEU A 71 -2.04 4.45 2.02
C LEU A 71 -3.23 5.38 2.21
N ALA A 72 -4.23 5.19 1.37
CA ALA A 72 -5.54 5.82 1.47
C ALA A 72 -6.49 4.89 2.23
N ALA A 73 -6.73 5.18 3.51
CA ALA A 73 -7.55 4.36 4.40
C ALA A 73 -8.16 5.22 5.51
N SER A 74 -8.97 4.61 6.39
CA SER A 74 -9.44 5.32 7.59
C SER A 74 -8.27 5.64 8.53
N GLU A 75 -8.42 6.69 9.33
CA GLU A 75 -7.42 7.15 10.30
C GLU A 75 -6.87 6.02 11.19
N LYS A 76 -7.74 5.11 11.64
CA LYS A 76 -7.32 3.98 12.48
C LYS A 76 -6.38 3.02 11.74
N LYS A 77 -6.65 2.78 10.44
CA LYS A 77 -5.83 1.89 9.60
C LYS A 77 -4.50 2.56 9.28
N THR A 78 -4.50 3.84 8.93
CA THR A 78 -3.28 4.59 8.64
C THR A 78 -2.37 4.66 9.86
N ALA A 79 -2.91 5.00 11.03
CA ALA A 79 -2.15 5.04 12.29
C ALA A 79 -1.48 3.72 12.65
N TYR A 80 -2.11 2.58 12.31
CA TYR A 80 -1.55 1.25 12.57
C TYR A 80 -0.55 0.79 11.50
N LEU A 81 -0.86 0.98 10.22
CA LEU A 81 -0.12 0.40 9.10
C LEU A 81 1.09 1.23 8.67
N VAL A 82 1.04 2.56 8.76
CA VAL A 82 2.14 3.43 8.32
C VAL A 82 3.44 3.14 9.08
N PRO A 83 3.45 2.98 10.42
CA PRO A 83 4.67 2.59 11.14
C PRO A 83 5.25 1.25 10.66
N MET A 84 4.40 0.28 10.31
CA MET A 84 4.84 -1.01 9.78
C MET A 84 5.50 -0.87 8.41
N MET A 85 4.89 -0.09 7.50
CA MET A 85 5.44 0.18 6.16
C MET A 85 6.78 0.91 6.24
N LEU A 86 6.89 1.93 7.09
CA LEU A 86 8.14 2.65 7.32
C LEU A 86 9.24 1.71 7.84
N LYS A 87 8.90 0.83 8.79
CA LYS A 87 9.84 -0.18 9.31
C LYS A 87 10.26 -1.20 8.23
N ALA A 88 9.37 -1.57 7.31
CA ALA A 88 9.69 -2.47 6.19
C ALA A 88 10.72 -1.83 5.25
N LEU A 89 10.50 -0.57 4.89
CA LEU A 89 11.40 0.21 4.04
C LEU A 89 12.76 0.41 4.71
N ASP A 90 12.81 0.67 6.01
CA ASP A 90 14.06 0.78 6.77
C ASP A 90 14.87 -0.53 6.76
N VAL A 91 14.21 -1.68 6.95
CA VAL A 91 14.86 -2.99 6.87
C VAL A 91 15.45 -3.23 5.47
N ARG A 92 14.70 -2.89 4.42
CA ARG A 92 15.18 -3.02 3.04
C ARG A 92 16.37 -2.10 2.78
N ARG A 93 16.30 -0.86 3.23
CA ARG A 93 17.38 0.14 3.13
C ARG A 93 18.67 -0.37 3.77
N LYS A 94 18.59 -0.91 4.99
CA LYS A 94 19.75 -1.49 5.70
C LYS A 94 20.38 -2.66 4.93
N ARG A 95 19.55 -3.61 4.47
CA ARG A 95 20.02 -4.76 3.67
C ARG A 95 20.69 -4.34 2.35
N LEU A 96 20.14 -3.33 1.67
CA LEU A 96 20.74 -2.80 0.45
C LEU A 96 22.09 -2.15 0.73
N ALA A 97 22.18 -1.34 1.80
CA ALA A 97 23.43 -0.71 2.22
C ALA A 97 24.52 -1.73 2.55
N GLU A 98 24.18 -2.83 3.24
CA GLU A 98 25.08 -3.96 3.51
C GLU A 98 25.59 -4.64 2.23
N SER A 99 24.80 -4.59 1.15
CA SER A 99 25.14 -5.16 -0.15
C SER A 99 25.82 -4.16 -1.10
N GLY A 100 26.14 -2.94 -0.64
CA GLY A 100 26.76 -1.89 -1.46
C GLY A 100 25.80 -1.17 -2.40
N HIS A 101 24.49 -1.35 -2.24
CA HIS A 101 23.46 -0.69 -3.03
C HIS A 101 22.78 0.44 -2.23
N GLN A 102 22.32 1.49 -2.91
CA GLN A 102 21.52 2.54 -2.30
C GLN A 102 20.06 2.38 -2.70
N MET A 103 19.16 2.50 -1.72
CA MET A 103 17.73 2.64 -1.98
C MET A 103 17.45 4.13 -2.30
N PRO A 104 16.58 4.44 -3.27
CA PRO A 104 16.12 5.81 -3.45
C PRO A 104 15.47 6.32 -2.16
N GLU A 105 15.52 7.65 -1.96
CA GLU A 105 14.72 8.30 -0.93
C GLU A 105 13.25 7.96 -1.18
N PHE A 106 12.58 7.47 -0.13
CA PHE A 106 11.27 6.87 -0.23
C PHE A 106 10.33 7.48 0.82
N GLU A 107 9.15 7.88 0.38
CA GLU A 107 8.14 8.53 1.20
C GLU A 107 6.93 7.59 1.41
N VAL A 108 6.39 7.57 2.63
CA VAL A 108 5.10 6.92 2.91
C VAL A 108 4.10 8.02 3.26
N ILE A 109 3.07 8.15 2.44
CA ILE A 109 2.02 9.16 2.57
C ILE A 109 0.76 8.47 3.13
N ALA A 110 0.22 9.01 4.21
CA ALA A 110 -1.06 8.60 4.76
C ALA A 110 -2.14 9.57 4.26
N MET A 111 -3.17 9.05 3.60
CA MET A 111 -4.33 9.84 3.18
C MET A 111 -5.55 9.33 3.92
N ASN A 112 -6.23 10.23 4.64
CA ASN A 112 -7.45 9.88 5.34
C ASN A 112 -8.61 9.84 4.34
N LYS A 113 -9.12 8.64 4.05
CA LYS A 113 -10.24 8.47 3.11
C LYS A 113 -11.54 9.12 3.58
N ASP A 114 -11.64 9.38 4.88
CA ASP A 114 -12.82 9.97 5.52
C ASP A 114 -12.70 11.51 5.63
N GLY A 115 -11.64 12.11 5.08
CA GLY A 115 -11.45 13.55 5.01
C GLY A 115 -12.15 14.19 3.82
N ASP A 116 -12.56 15.45 3.98
CA ASP A 116 -13.35 16.19 2.98
C ASP A 116 -12.64 16.39 1.63
N ASP A 117 -11.31 16.39 1.62
CA ASP A 117 -10.48 16.65 0.43
C ASP A 117 -9.92 15.37 -0.24
N PHE A 118 -10.30 14.18 0.22
CA PHE A 118 -9.67 12.91 -0.19
C PHE A 118 -9.65 12.70 -1.72
N GLU A 119 -10.77 12.94 -2.40
CA GLU A 119 -10.85 12.72 -3.85
C GLU A 119 -9.95 13.68 -4.63
N THR A 120 -9.84 14.93 -4.18
CA THR A 120 -8.98 15.95 -4.78
C THR A 120 -7.52 15.57 -4.60
N GLU A 121 -7.10 15.28 -3.36
CA GLU A 121 -5.71 14.90 -3.08
C GLU A 121 -5.29 13.62 -3.83
N LEU A 122 -6.18 12.62 -3.90
CA LEU A 122 -5.91 11.37 -4.60
C LEU A 122 -5.74 11.62 -6.11
N LYS A 123 -6.60 12.47 -6.69
CA LYS A 123 -6.53 12.84 -8.09
C LYS A 123 -5.23 13.58 -8.41
N GLU A 124 -4.87 14.57 -7.60
CA GLU A 124 -3.61 15.32 -7.76
C GLU A 124 -2.39 14.38 -7.68
N PHE A 125 -2.41 13.43 -6.76
CA PHE A 125 -1.35 12.42 -6.67
C PHE A 125 -1.24 11.58 -7.94
N LEU A 126 -2.37 11.10 -8.46
CA LEU A 126 -2.40 10.28 -9.67
C LEU A 126 -1.93 11.09 -10.90
N GLU A 127 -2.34 12.36 -11.02
CA GLU A 127 -1.90 13.23 -12.12
C GLU A 127 -0.40 13.50 -12.08
N GLN A 128 0.19 13.69 -10.89
CA GLN A 128 1.63 13.85 -10.73
C GLN A 128 2.44 12.57 -10.95
N ALA A 129 1.83 11.40 -10.76
CA ALA A 129 2.51 10.12 -10.85
C ALA A 129 2.68 9.59 -12.30
N GLU A 130 2.34 10.38 -13.32
CA GLU A 130 2.43 10.02 -14.76
C GLU A 130 2.01 8.55 -15.02
N VAL A 131 0.81 8.19 -14.54
CA VAL A 131 0.33 6.80 -14.49
C VAL A 131 0.30 6.14 -15.87
N THR A 132 1.31 5.32 -16.18
CA THR A 132 1.31 4.53 -17.43
C THR A 132 0.62 3.18 -17.26
N THR A 133 0.54 2.66 -16.03
CA THR A 133 -0.06 1.35 -15.73
C THR A 133 -0.94 1.47 -14.48
N CYS A 134 -2.24 1.22 -14.63
CA CYS A 134 -3.16 1.08 -13.51
C CYS A 134 -3.62 -0.38 -13.48
N LEU A 135 -3.28 -1.12 -12.41
CA LEU A 135 -3.87 -2.44 -12.16
C LEU A 135 -5.28 -2.25 -11.59
N HIS A 136 -6.18 -1.66 -12.39
CA HIS A 136 -7.59 -1.57 -12.07
C HIS A 136 -8.25 -2.92 -12.40
N MET A 137 -8.57 -3.72 -11.39
CA MET A 137 -9.59 -4.76 -11.53
C MET A 137 -10.95 -4.08 -11.36
N ARG A 138 -11.72 -3.98 -12.45
CA ARG A 138 -12.91 -3.15 -12.58
C ARG A 138 -14.07 -3.53 -11.64
N LYS A 139 -14.79 -2.47 -11.22
CA LYS A 139 -16.25 -2.22 -11.39
C LYS A 139 -17.03 -3.34 -12.10
N GLU A 140 -17.95 -3.98 -11.40
CA GLU A 140 -19.18 -4.43 -12.05
C GLU A 140 -20.22 -3.31 -11.91
N GLU A 141 -20.48 -2.64 -13.02
CA GLU A 141 -21.71 -1.89 -13.20
C GLU A 141 -22.83 -2.92 -13.43
N HIS A 142 -23.70 -3.12 -12.45
CA HIS A 142 -25.00 -3.73 -12.72
C HIS A 142 -25.89 -2.67 -13.38
N ILE A 143 -25.90 -2.71 -14.71
CA ILE A 143 -27.10 -2.36 -15.47
C ILE A 143 -28.02 -3.58 -15.36
N GLY A 144 -29.15 -3.40 -14.68
CA GLY A 144 -30.24 -4.36 -14.53
C GLY A 144 -31.39 -3.74 -13.78
#